data_AF-A0A5N6Y0I2-F1
#
_entry.id   AF-A0A5N6Y0I2-F1
#
_cell.length_a   1.000
_cell.length_b   1.000
_cell.length_c   1.000
_cell.angle_alpha   90.00
_cell.angle_beta   90.00
_cell.angle_gamma   90.00
#
_symmetry.space_group_name_H-M   'P 1'
#
loop_
_entity.id
_entity.type
_entity.pdbx_description
1 polymer ?
#
loop_
_entity_poly.entity_id
_entity_poly.type
_entity_poly.pdbx_seq_one_letter_code
_entity_poly.pdbx_strand_id
1 'polypeptide(L)'
;MIDFIFGISDAHTWHTINLQQHPHHYPSLLRSLGPHAISKCQENFGAGVYFHPFTTVNGTLITYGVVNLESLRRDLVSWNTLYLAGRMQKPVIVLQDNAAIRDAGRANLVSALRTALLLLPGRFTERQLYATLAGLSYMGEDGGGVSRSWRYAMEKRRKAALGRSRD
;
A
#
# COMPACT_ATOMS: atom_id res chain seq x y z
N MET A 1 -15.54 3.97 3.30
CA MET A 1 -14.81 3.04 2.41
C MET A 1 -13.46 2.77 3.05
N ILE A 2 -13.05 1.50 3.13
CA ILE A 2 -11.75 1.08 3.71
C ILE A 2 -10.93 0.41 2.62
N ASP A 3 -9.64 0.76 2.52
CA ASP A 3 -8.71 0.20 1.55
C ASP A 3 -7.81 -0.86 2.19
N PHE A 4 -7.77 -2.04 1.59
CA PHE A 4 -6.93 -3.18 2.01
C PHE A 4 -5.89 -3.51 0.94
N ILE A 5 -4.74 -4.03 1.38
CA ILE A 5 -3.74 -4.64 0.51
C ILE A 5 -3.44 -6.02 1.08
N PHE A 6 -3.65 -7.06 0.27
CA PHE A 6 -3.34 -8.44 0.59
C PHE A 6 -2.03 -8.84 -0.07
N GLY A 7 -1.01 -9.10 0.75
CA GLY A 7 0.22 -9.73 0.31
C GLY A 7 0.03 -11.25 0.25
N ILE A 8 0.13 -11.83 -0.94
CA ILE A 8 -0.12 -13.25 -1.20
C ILE A 8 1.12 -13.95 -1.75
N SER A 9 1.23 -15.27 -1.55
CA SER A 9 2.36 -16.06 -2.07
C SER A 9 2.19 -16.44 -3.54
N ASP A 10 0.97 -16.81 -3.95
CA ASP A 10 0.68 -17.28 -5.31
C ASP A 10 -0.63 -16.66 -5.83
N ALA A 11 -0.51 -15.83 -6.87
CA ALA A 11 -1.63 -15.10 -7.47
C ALA A 11 -2.63 -16.03 -8.14
N HIS A 12 -2.14 -17.07 -8.81
CA HIS A 12 -3.00 -18.01 -9.52
C HIS A 12 -3.95 -18.75 -8.57
N THR A 13 -3.42 -19.34 -7.50
CA THR A 13 -4.18 -20.07 -6.48
C THR A 13 -5.15 -19.13 -5.77
N TRP A 14 -4.70 -17.93 -5.40
CA TRP A 14 -5.56 -16.96 -4.73
C TRP A 14 -6.76 -16.56 -5.61
N HIS A 15 -6.51 -16.20 -6.88
CA HIS A 15 -7.58 -15.84 -7.81
C HIS A 15 -8.49 -17.02 -8.15
N THR A 16 -7.97 -18.25 -8.18
CA THR A 16 -8.78 -19.46 -8.38
C THR A 16 -9.81 -19.61 -7.27
N ILE A 17 -9.37 -19.51 -6.01
CA ILE A 17 -10.25 -19.64 -4.84
C ILE A 17 -11.22 -18.45 -4.76
N ASN A 18 -10.74 -17.22 -4.97
CA ASN A 18 -11.58 -16.03 -4.89
C ASN A 18 -12.63 -15.98 -6.00
N LEU A 19 -12.34 -16.48 -7.20
CA LEU A 19 -13.34 -16.62 -8.27
C LEU A 19 -14.43 -17.63 -7.93
N GLN A 20 -14.09 -18.72 -7.21
CA GLN A 20 -15.08 -19.72 -6.78
C GLN A 20 -15.99 -19.16 -5.69
N GLN A 21 -15.43 -18.44 -4.71
CA GLN A 21 -16.19 -17.92 -3.57
C GLN A 21 -16.92 -16.61 -3.90
N HIS A 22 -16.29 -15.74 -4.69
CA HIS A 22 -16.75 -14.39 -4.95
C HIS A 22 -16.62 -13.98 -6.43
N PRO A 23 -17.31 -14.69 -7.36
CA PRO A 23 -17.19 -14.45 -8.80
C PRO A 23 -17.64 -13.05 -9.23
N HIS A 24 -18.47 -12.37 -8.43
CA HIS A 24 -19.00 -11.04 -8.72
C HIS A 24 -18.02 -9.91 -8.38
N HIS A 25 -16.90 -10.19 -7.70
CA HIS A 25 -15.83 -9.20 -7.48
C HIS A 25 -15.03 -8.93 -8.77
N TYR A 26 -15.17 -9.77 -9.79
CA TYR A 26 -14.45 -9.68 -11.05
C TYR A 26 -15.33 -9.11 -12.15
N PRO A 27 -14.76 -8.28 -13.05
CA PRO A 27 -15.42 -7.94 -14.30
C PRO A 27 -15.81 -9.20 -15.09
N SER A 28 -16.97 -9.17 -15.73
CA SER A 28 -17.55 -10.30 -16.47
C SER A 28 -16.59 -10.91 -17.51
N LEU A 29 -15.83 -10.07 -18.20
CA LEU A 29 -14.84 -10.48 -19.21
C LEU A 29 -13.65 -11.25 -18.61
N LEU A 30 -13.14 -10.81 -17.47
CA LEU A 30 -12.01 -11.47 -16.81
C LEU A 30 -12.44 -12.77 -16.13
N ARG A 31 -13.68 -12.82 -15.64
CA ARG A 31 -14.28 -14.04 -15.12
C ARG A 31 -14.34 -15.15 -16.17
N SER A 32 -14.64 -14.84 -17.44
CA SER A 32 -14.68 -15.84 -18.52
C SER A 32 -13.31 -16.30 -18.99
N LEU A 33 -12.27 -15.48 -18.85
CA LEU A 33 -10.90 -15.84 -19.21
C LEU A 33 -10.16 -16.66 -18.13
N GLY A 34 -10.70 -16.67 -16.92
CA GLY A 34 -10.22 -17.51 -15.81
C GLY A 34 -9.00 -16.97 -15.06
N PRO A 35 -8.56 -17.68 -14.00
CA PRO A 35 -7.54 -17.22 -13.06
C PRO A 35 -6.14 -17.06 -13.69
N HIS A 36 -5.82 -17.82 -14.74
CA HIS A 36 -4.54 -17.70 -15.45
C HIS A 36 -4.38 -16.34 -16.14
N ALA A 37 -5.43 -15.85 -16.81
CA ALA A 37 -5.41 -14.54 -17.44
C ALA A 37 -5.32 -13.41 -16.39
N ILE A 38 -6.02 -13.54 -15.28
CA ILE A 38 -6.03 -12.54 -14.20
C ILE A 38 -4.66 -12.46 -13.51
N SER A 39 -4.06 -13.60 -13.16
CA SER A 39 -2.72 -13.63 -12.56
C SER A 39 -1.67 -13.06 -13.50
N LYS A 40 -1.71 -13.40 -14.80
CA LYS A 40 -0.86 -12.77 -15.82
C LYS A 40 -1.09 -11.26 -15.92
N CYS A 41 -2.33 -10.78 -15.87
CA CYS A 41 -2.62 -9.34 -15.86
C CYS A 41 -2.07 -8.67 -14.60
N GLN A 42 -2.22 -9.28 -13.42
CA GLN A 42 -1.67 -8.75 -12.17
C GLN A 42 -0.15 -8.64 -12.23
N GLU A 43 0.54 -9.68 -12.71
CA GLU A 43 2.01 -9.72 -12.72
C GLU A 43 2.62 -8.80 -13.78
N ASN A 44 1.96 -8.64 -14.93
CA ASN A 44 2.51 -7.90 -16.07
C ASN A 44 2.02 -6.45 -16.18
N PHE A 45 1.11 -5.99 -15.32
CA PHE A 45 0.51 -4.66 -15.42
C PHE A 45 0.57 -3.89 -14.09
N GLY A 46 0.93 -2.60 -14.18
CA GLY A 46 1.05 -1.70 -13.02
C GLY A 46 2.16 -2.11 -12.05
N ALA A 47 1.98 -1.79 -10.77
CA ALA A 47 2.93 -2.13 -9.70
C ALA A 47 2.81 -3.59 -9.19
N GLY A 48 2.24 -4.49 -10.00
CA GLY A 48 1.99 -5.87 -9.59
C GLY A 48 0.75 -6.04 -8.70
N VAL A 49 -0.15 -5.06 -8.65
CA VAL A 49 -1.32 -5.02 -7.76
C VAL A 49 -2.60 -5.11 -8.59
N TYR A 50 -3.46 -6.09 -8.29
CA TYR A 50 -4.79 -6.17 -8.87
C TYR A 50 -5.84 -5.67 -7.88
N PHE A 51 -6.61 -4.65 -8.27
CA PHE A 51 -7.62 -4.03 -7.40
C PHE A 51 -9.03 -4.52 -7.69
N HIS A 52 -9.77 -4.73 -6.61
CA HIS A 52 -11.21 -4.97 -6.57
C HIS A 52 -11.91 -3.77 -5.92
N PRO A 53 -12.37 -2.80 -6.72
CA PRO A 53 -13.02 -1.60 -6.20
C PRO A 53 -14.48 -1.88 -5.79
N PHE A 54 -14.99 -1.08 -4.85
CA PHE A 54 -16.41 -1.01 -4.48
C PHE A 54 -17.07 -2.35 -4.11
N THR A 55 -16.34 -3.20 -3.40
CA THR A 55 -16.86 -4.49 -2.93
C THR A 55 -17.52 -4.34 -1.57
N THR A 56 -18.72 -4.87 -1.39
CA THR A 56 -19.40 -4.87 -0.08
C THR A 56 -19.16 -6.19 0.63
N VAL A 57 -18.48 -6.16 1.77
CA VAL A 57 -18.26 -7.32 2.63
C VAL A 57 -18.88 -7.03 4.00
N ASN A 58 -19.80 -7.89 4.45
CA ASN A 58 -20.51 -7.73 5.73
C ASN A 58 -21.12 -6.33 5.93
N GLY A 59 -21.75 -5.78 4.88
CA GLY A 59 -22.36 -4.44 4.91
C GLY A 59 -21.38 -3.26 4.88
N THR A 60 -20.08 -3.51 4.78
CA THR A 60 -19.05 -2.48 4.68
C THR A 60 -18.51 -2.39 3.26
N LEU A 61 -18.52 -1.19 2.69
CA LEU A 61 -17.90 -0.93 1.41
C LEU A 61 -16.38 -0.87 1.54
N ILE A 62 -15.69 -1.79 0.87
CA ILE A 62 -14.24 -1.92 0.86
C ILE A 62 -13.70 -1.88 -0.57
N THR A 63 -12.45 -1.46 -0.67
CA THR A 63 -11.60 -1.70 -1.84
C THR A 63 -10.44 -2.54 -1.37
N TYR A 64 -10.06 -3.57 -2.13
CA TYR A 64 -8.89 -4.36 -1.78
C TYR A 64 -8.01 -4.62 -3.00
N GLY A 65 -6.71 -4.47 -2.79
CA GLY A 65 -5.67 -4.82 -3.75
C GLY A 65 -5.00 -6.12 -3.38
N VAL A 66 -4.62 -6.91 -4.38
CA VAL A 66 -3.90 -8.18 -4.22
C VAL A 66 -2.54 -8.04 -4.87
N VAL A 67 -1.49 -8.40 -4.15
CA VAL A 67 -0.10 -8.28 -4.62
C VAL A 67 0.73 -9.47 -4.19
N ASN A 68 1.65 -9.92 -5.05
CA ASN A 68 2.60 -10.95 -4.65
C ASN A 68 3.58 -10.40 -3.60
N LEU A 69 3.82 -11.16 -2.52
CA LEU A 69 4.75 -10.79 -1.46
C LEU A 69 6.14 -10.47 -1.99
N GLU A 70 6.63 -11.20 -2.99
CA GLU A 70 7.96 -10.95 -3.55
C GLU A 70 8.00 -9.63 -4.34
N SER A 71 6.94 -9.31 -5.10
CA SER A 71 6.83 -8.02 -5.79
C SER A 71 6.75 -6.86 -4.79
N LEU A 72 5.96 -7.00 -3.73
CA LEU A 72 5.88 -6.02 -2.65
C LEU A 72 7.25 -5.83 -1.97
N ARG A 73 7.94 -6.91 -1.61
CA ARG A 73 9.26 -6.87 -0.99
C ARG A 73 10.27 -6.17 -1.90
N ARG A 74 10.26 -6.49 -3.19
CA ARG A 74 11.13 -5.89 -4.20
C ARG A 74 10.91 -4.39 -4.32
N ASP A 75 9.66 -3.94 -4.36
CA ASP A 75 9.35 -2.50 -4.41
C ASP A 75 9.79 -1.79 -3.14
N LEU A 76 9.61 -2.40 -1.96
CA LEU A 76 10.06 -1.83 -0.68
C LEU A 76 11.58 -1.64 -0.59
N VAL A 77 12.36 -2.58 -1.13
CA VAL A 77 13.83 -2.54 -1.04
C VAL A 77 14.46 -1.74 -2.17
N SER A 78 13.94 -1.89 -3.39
CA SER A 78 14.59 -1.38 -4.60
C SER A 78 13.87 -0.20 -5.25
N TRP A 79 12.68 0.19 -4.77
CA TRP A 79 11.87 1.28 -5.33
C TRP A 79 11.70 1.17 -6.85
N ASN A 80 11.45 -0.05 -7.35
CA ASN A 80 11.33 -0.28 -8.80
C ASN A 80 10.14 0.46 -9.41
N THR A 81 9.05 0.65 -8.65
CA THR A 81 7.91 1.49 -9.04
C THR A 81 7.64 2.62 -8.06
N LEU A 82 8.07 2.45 -6.80
CA LEU A 82 7.77 3.34 -5.67
C LEU A 82 6.27 3.44 -5.33
N TYR A 83 5.40 2.64 -5.95
CA TYR A 83 3.96 2.70 -5.74
C TYR A 83 3.57 2.15 -4.35
N LEU A 84 3.95 0.90 -4.06
CA LEU A 84 3.68 0.28 -2.77
C LEU A 84 4.65 0.79 -1.71
N ALA A 85 5.91 0.98 -2.08
CA ALA A 85 6.93 1.52 -1.20
C ALA A 85 6.57 2.94 -0.73
N GLY A 86 6.14 3.81 -1.65
CA GLY A 86 5.63 5.14 -1.31
C GLY A 86 4.42 5.05 -0.38
N ARG A 87 3.47 4.15 -0.65
CA ARG A 87 2.31 3.96 0.23
C ARG A 87 2.70 3.51 1.64
N MET A 88 3.74 2.68 1.78
CA MET A 88 4.23 2.15 3.06
C MET A 88 5.21 3.08 3.79
N GLN A 89 5.64 4.18 3.18
CA GLN A 89 6.34 5.28 3.88
C GLN A 89 5.38 6.08 4.76
N LYS A 90 4.08 6.03 4.45
CA LYS A 90 2.99 6.65 5.21
C LYS A 90 2.44 5.66 6.26
N PRO A 91 1.81 6.14 7.36
CA PRO A 91 1.32 5.26 8.42
C PRO A 91 0.26 4.23 7.96
N VAL A 92 0.61 2.95 7.96
CA VAL A 92 -0.28 1.80 7.68
C VAL A 92 -0.73 1.11 8.98
N ILE A 93 -1.74 0.23 8.90
CA ILE A 93 -2.10 -0.70 9.97
C ILE A 93 -1.83 -2.10 9.43
N VAL A 94 -1.02 -2.88 10.14
CA VAL A 94 -0.71 -4.26 9.78
C VAL A 94 -1.71 -5.16 10.51
N LEU A 95 -2.57 -5.83 9.77
CA LEU A 95 -3.55 -6.77 10.33
C LEU A 95 -2.98 -8.18 10.44
N GLN A 96 -2.11 -8.56 9.51
CA GLN A 96 -1.39 -9.82 9.51
C GLN A 96 0.07 -9.55 9.15
N ASP A 97 0.98 -10.04 9.99
CA ASP A 97 2.40 -9.73 9.89
C ASP A 97 3.17 -10.76 9.05
N ASN A 98 4.22 -10.29 8.38
CA ASN A 98 5.17 -11.11 7.65
C ASN A 98 6.57 -10.55 7.88
N ALA A 99 7.48 -11.39 8.40
CA ALA A 99 8.82 -10.94 8.82
C ALA A 99 9.62 -10.28 7.68
N ALA A 100 9.61 -10.88 6.48
CA ALA A 100 10.35 -10.36 5.34
C ALA A 100 9.81 -8.99 4.88
N ILE A 101 8.49 -8.81 4.89
CA ILE A 101 7.86 -7.53 4.53
C ILE A 101 8.11 -6.47 5.62
N ARG A 102 8.06 -6.86 6.90
CA ARG A 102 8.34 -5.96 8.02
C ARG A 102 9.77 -5.42 7.97
N ASP A 103 10.74 -6.28 7.69
CA ASP A 103 12.14 -5.87 7.60
C ASP A 103 12.41 -5.03 6.34
N ALA A 104 11.83 -5.41 5.20
CA ALA A 104 11.86 -4.58 3.98
C ALA A 104 11.18 -3.20 4.21
N GLY A 105 10.08 -3.16 4.96
CA GLY A 105 9.38 -1.93 5.32
C GLY A 105 10.22 -0.99 6.19
N ARG A 106 10.99 -1.54 7.14
CA ARG A 106 11.94 -0.76 7.94
C ARG A 106 13.05 -0.17 7.07
N ALA A 107 13.62 -0.97 6.17
CA ALA A 107 14.62 -0.50 5.21
C ALA A 107 14.05 0.62 4.32
N ASN A 108 12.83 0.47 3.80
CA ASN A 108 12.12 1.48 3.02
C ASN A 108 11.98 2.82 3.79
N LEU A 109 11.57 2.78 5.07
CA LEU A 109 11.43 3.98 5.89
C LEU A 109 12.76 4.70 6.11
N VAL A 110 13.84 3.95 6.38
CA VAL A 110 15.19 4.52 6.52
C VAL A 110 15.65 5.14 5.20
N SER A 111 15.43 4.46 4.07
CA SER A 111 15.76 4.98 2.75
C SER A 111 14.97 6.27 2.45
N ALA A 112 13.68 6.30 2.73
CA ALA A 112 12.85 7.49 2.52
C ALA A 112 13.33 8.68 3.37
N LEU A 113 13.68 8.43 4.64
CA LEU A 113 14.26 9.45 5.51
C LEU A 113 15.59 9.98 4.93
N ARG A 114 16.50 9.10 4.52
CA ARG A 114 17.78 9.49 3.91
C ARG A 114 17.57 10.33 2.66
N THR A 115 16.67 9.92 1.77
CA THR A 115 16.33 10.68 0.56
C THR A 115 15.74 12.04 0.90
N ALA A 116 14.82 12.12 1.88
CA ALA A 116 14.26 13.39 2.31
C ALA A 116 15.34 14.34 2.87
N LEU A 117 16.29 13.82 3.65
CA LEU A 117 17.41 14.60 4.18
C LEU A 117 18.36 15.11 3.08
N LEU A 118 18.57 14.34 2.01
CA LEU A 118 19.37 14.79 0.86
C LEU A 118 18.69 15.91 0.06
N LEU A 119 17.36 15.94 0.03
CA LEU A 119 16.58 16.96 -0.68
C LEU A 119 16.38 18.25 0.12
N LEU A 120 16.53 18.19 1.44
CA LEU A 120 16.33 19.33 2.32
C LEU A 120 17.59 20.20 2.42
N PRO A 121 17.45 21.52 2.64
CA PRO A 121 18.59 22.39 2.92
C PRO A 121 19.25 22.04 4.26
N GLY A 122 20.47 22.52 4.53
CA GLY A 122 21.21 22.19 5.76
C GLY A 122 20.51 22.56 7.09
N ARG A 123 19.47 23.39 7.06
CA ARG A 123 18.55 23.64 8.18
C ARG A 123 17.12 23.59 7.67
N PHE A 124 16.28 22.79 8.33
CA PHE A 124 14.88 22.62 7.98
C PHE A 124 14.03 22.39 9.23
N THR A 125 12.73 22.59 9.08
CA THR A 125 11.73 22.32 10.12
C THR A 125 11.18 20.91 10.00
N GLU A 126 10.64 20.37 11.10
CA GLU A 126 9.92 19.09 11.10
C GLU A 126 8.79 19.08 10.04
N ARG A 127 8.10 20.22 9.86
CA ARG A 127 7.07 20.36 8.84
C ARG A 127 7.61 20.12 7.43
N GLN A 128 8.78 20.69 7.12
CA GLN A 128 9.43 20.49 5.83
C GLN A 128 9.86 19.03 5.66
N LEU A 129 10.37 18.38 6.71
CA LEU A 129 10.77 16.97 6.65
C LEU A 129 9.63 16.05 6.23
N TYR A 130 8.50 16.10 6.94
CA TYR A 130 7.36 15.26 6.59
C TYR A 130 6.70 15.67 5.28
N ALA A 131 6.78 16.95 4.88
CA ALA A 131 6.28 17.39 3.59
C ALA A 131 7.09 16.77 2.46
N THR A 132 8.42 16.76 2.60
CA THR A 132 9.33 16.10 1.66
C THR A 132 9.06 14.59 1.63
N LEU A 133 8.98 13.92 2.79
CA LEU A 133 8.64 12.48 2.86
C LEU A 133 7.30 12.15 2.20
N ALA A 134 6.25 12.92 2.48
CA ALA A 134 4.94 12.74 1.85
C ALA A 134 4.98 13.02 0.34
N GLY A 135 5.87 13.93 -0.10
CA GLY A 135 6.12 14.27 -1.49
C GLY A 135 6.85 13.16 -2.28
N LEU A 136 7.74 12.40 -1.64
CA LEU A 136 8.42 11.24 -2.26
C LEU A 136 7.40 10.24 -2.79
N SER A 137 6.38 9.95 -2.00
CA SER A 137 5.30 9.03 -2.36
C SER A 137 4.26 9.63 -3.30
N TYR A 138 4.39 10.92 -3.67
CA TYR A 138 3.39 11.70 -4.42
C TYR A 138 3.76 11.87 -5.90
N MET A 139 5.04 11.77 -6.25
CA MET A 139 5.47 11.72 -7.66
C MET A 139 4.96 10.45 -8.40
N GLY A 140 4.38 9.48 -7.66
CA GLY A 140 3.67 8.32 -8.22
C GLY A 140 2.15 8.32 -7.99
N GLU A 141 1.57 9.32 -7.31
CA GLU A 141 0.12 9.46 -7.05
C GLU A 141 -0.33 10.87 -7.46
N ASP A 142 -1.09 11.02 -8.56
CA ASP A 142 -1.45 12.33 -9.14
C ASP A 142 -1.97 13.39 -8.13
N GLY A 143 -1.30 14.55 -8.12
CA GLY A 143 -1.73 15.93 -7.79
C GLY A 143 -2.44 16.34 -6.48
N GLY A 144 -3.27 15.53 -5.81
CA GLY A 144 -4.35 16.06 -4.92
C GLY A 144 -4.35 15.73 -3.41
N GLY A 145 -3.26 15.26 -2.80
CA GLY A 145 -3.33 14.42 -1.57
C GLY A 145 -2.39 14.78 -0.43
N VAL A 146 -1.45 15.71 -0.63
CA VAL A 146 -0.51 16.17 0.42
C VAL A 146 -1.29 16.66 1.66
N SER A 147 -2.29 17.54 1.49
CA SER A 147 -3.10 18.08 2.60
C SER A 147 -3.93 17.02 3.36
N ARG A 148 -4.33 15.93 2.70
CA ARG A 148 -5.13 14.84 3.30
C ARG A 148 -4.25 13.85 4.07
N SER A 149 -3.09 13.48 3.51
CA SER A 149 -2.10 12.62 4.17
C SER A 149 -1.57 13.23 5.48
N TRP A 150 -1.36 14.55 5.48
CA TRP A 150 -0.93 15.31 6.66
C TRP A 150 -1.91 15.27 7.82
N ARG A 151 -3.18 15.58 7.54
CA ARG A 151 -4.24 15.52 8.55
C ARG A 151 -4.37 14.11 9.11
N TYR A 152 -4.32 13.10 8.25
CA TYR A 152 -4.40 11.71 8.66
C TYR A 152 -3.22 11.24 9.53
N ALA A 153 -1.98 11.58 9.17
CA ALA A 153 -0.78 11.20 9.92
C ALA A 153 -0.75 11.86 11.32
N MET A 154 -1.13 13.14 11.41
CA MET A 154 -1.23 13.87 12.68
C MET A 154 -2.36 13.32 13.56
N GLU A 155 -3.52 13.00 12.97
CA GLU A 155 -4.65 12.37 13.67
C GLU A 155 -4.25 11.01 14.28
N LYS A 156 -3.55 10.16 13.52
CA LYS A 156 -3.04 8.87 14.01
C LYS A 156 -2.04 9.03 15.14
N ARG A 157 -1.09 9.95 15.03
CA ARG A 157 -0.14 10.27 16.12
C ARG A 157 -0.85 10.79 17.36
N ARG A 158 -1.83 11.67 17.21
CA ARG A 158 -2.65 12.19 18.32
C ARG A 158 -3.38 11.05 19.04
N LYS A 159 -4.00 10.13 18.29
CA LYS A 159 -4.68 8.97 18.87
C LYS A 159 -3.72 7.99 19.55
N ALA A 160 -2.53 7.76 18.98
CA ALA A 160 -1.50 6.93 19.59
C ALA A 160 -0.91 7.54 20.88
N ALA A 161 -0.80 8.87 20.95
CA ALA A 161 -0.37 9.58 22.16
C ALA A 161 -1.45 9.57 23.26
N LEU A 162 -2.73 9.76 22.90
CA LEU A 162 -3.85 9.70 23.83
C LEU A 162 -4.09 8.28 24.38
N GLY A 163 -3.80 7.24 23.59
CA GLY A 163 -3.90 5.84 24.03
C GLY A 163 -2.84 5.42 25.06
N ARG A 164 -1.74 6.18 25.20
CA ARG A 164 -0.69 5.94 26.22
C ARG A 164 -0.93 6.67 27.55
N SER A 165 -2.01 7.44 27.66
CA SER A 165 -2.36 8.22 28.86
C SER A 165 -3.40 7.52 29.75
N ARG A 166 -3.75 6.27 29.46
CA ARG A 166 -4.79 5.51 30.16
C ARG A 166 -4.28 4.26 30.89
N ASP A 167 -2.98 4.16 31.10
CA ASP A 167 -2.37 3.21 32.02
C ASP A 167 -1.83 3.95 33.25
#